data_AF-A0A7W9WAF9-F1
#
_entry.id   AF-A0A7W9WAF9-F1
#
_cell.length_a   1.000
_cell.length_b   1.000
_cell.length_c   1.000
_cell.angle_alpha   90.00
_cell.angle_beta   90.00
_cell.angle_gamma   90.00
#
_symmetry.space_group_name_H-M   'P 1'
#
loop_
_entity.id
_entity.type
_entity.pdbx_description
1 polymer ?
#
loop_
_entity_poly.entity_id
_entity_poly.type
_entity_poly.pdbx_seq_one_letter_code
_entity_poly.pdbx_strand_id
1 'polypeptide(L)' 'MYISFGFSTAIMLVVGFAVYYLLGDPDTWVYITAVAVVALLLTPLSLRYSRTLMLYLFGGVHYDARYATGRR' A
#
# COMPACT_ATOMS: atom_id res chain seq x y z
N MET A 1 -11.06 1.00 3.97
CA MET A 1 -11.21 2.47 3.83
C MET A 1 -10.02 3.22 4.45
N TYR A 2 -9.74 3.09 5.75
CA TYR A 2 -8.57 3.75 6.39
C TYR A 2 -7.21 3.21 5.95
N ILE A 3 -7.07 1.90 5.75
CA ILE A 3 -5.80 1.29 5.34
C ILE A 3 -5.40 1.76 3.94
N SER A 4 -6.34 1.80 2.99
CA SER A 4 -6.12 2.33 1.64
C SER A 4 -5.78 3.82 1.64
N PHE A 5 -6.40 4.61 2.53
CA PHE A 5 -6.06 6.02 2.72
C PHE A 5 -4.62 6.20 3.21
N GLY A 6 -4.19 5.38 4.19
CA GLY A 6 -2.80 5.38 4.67
C GLY A 6 -1.79 5.06 3.55
N PHE A 7 -2.11 4.14 2.65
CA PHE A 7 -1.28 3.88 1.47
C PHE A 7 -1.20 5.09 0.54
N SER A 8 -2.32 5.75 0.24
CA SER A 8 -2.30 6.96 -0.61
C SER A 8 -1.49 8.10 0.03
N THR A 9 -1.62 8.34 1.33
CA THR A 9 -0.84 9.37 2.03
C THR A 9 0.65 9.02 2.06
N ALA A 10 0.99 7.76 2.31
CA ALA A 10 2.38 7.29 2.28
C ALA A 10 3.00 7.44 0.88
N ILE A 11 2.27 7.08 -0.18
CA ILE A 11 2.71 7.27 -1.57
C ILE A 11 2.96 8.73 -1.85
N MET A 12 2.04 9.62 -1.47
CA MET A 12 2.19 11.06 -1.69
C MET A 12 3.45 11.60 -1.00
N LEU A 13 3.68 11.25 0.27
CA LEU A 13 4.87 11.68 1.01
C LEU A 13 6.15 11.13 0.38
N VAL A 14 6.23 9.81 0.18
CA VAL A 14 7.45 9.15 -0.34
C VAL A 14 7.80 9.65 -1.74
N VAL A 15 6.81 9.75 -2.63
CA VAL A 15 7.03 10.23 -4.01
C VAL A 15 7.37 11.71 -4.01
N GLY A 16 6.71 12.53 -3.18
CA GLY A 16 7.04 13.94 -3.04
C GLY A 16 8.49 14.16 -2.62
N PHE A 17 8.94 13.47 -1.57
CA PHE A 17 10.33 13.53 -1.14
C PHE A 17 11.31 12.96 -2.18
N ALA A 18 10.96 11.86 -2.84
CA ALA A 18 11.80 11.27 -3.88
C ALA A 18 11.97 12.22 -5.07
N VAL A 19 10.91 12.85 -5.55
CA VAL A 19 10.95 13.82 -6.66
C VAL A 19 11.77 15.04 -6.26
N TYR A 20 11.57 15.57 -5.04
CA TYR A 20 12.36 16.69 -4.53
C TYR A 20 13.86 16.38 -4.52
N TYR A 21 14.25 15.22 -3.97
CA TYR A 21 15.65 14.85 -3.82
C TYR A 21 16.32 14.44 -5.14
N LEU A 22 15.58 13.79 -6.06
CA LEU A 22 16.15 13.33 -7.34
C LEU A 22 16.17 14.42 -8.41
N LEU A 23 15.14 15.27 -8.48
CA LEU A 23 15.00 16.27 -9.55
C LEU A 23 15.44 17.68 -9.11
N GLY A 24 15.72 17.90 -7.82
CA GLY A 24 16.30 19.14 -7.32
C GLY A 24 15.36 20.35 -7.46
N ASP A 25 14.23 20.31 -6.77
CA ASP A 25 13.18 21.35 -6.82
C ASP A 25 12.57 21.60 -8.22
N PRO A 26 11.97 20.57 -8.85
CA PRO A 26 11.20 20.77 -10.07
C PRO A 26 9.93 21.59 -9.82
N ASP A 27 9.31 22.03 -10.91
CA ASP A 27 8.09 22.81 -10.83
C ASP A 27 6.88 21.99 -10.30
N THR A 28 5.87 22.66 -9.76
CA THR A 28 4.79 22.03 -8.96
C THR A 28 4.01 20.96 -9.74
N TRP A 29 3.87 21.14 -11.06
CA TRP A 29 3.17 20.19 -11.93
C TRP A 29 3.88 18.82 -12.01
N VAL A 30 5.20 18.78 -11.83
CA VAL A 30 5.99 17.54 -11.85
C VAL A 30 5.65 16.67 -10.64
N TYR A 31 5.47 17.28 -9.46
CA TYR A 31 5.02 16.58 -8.27
C TYR A 31 3.62 15.99 -8.45
N ILE A 32 2.69 16.79 -8.98
CA ILE A 32 1.29 16.36 -9.17
C ILE A 32 1.22 15.18 -10.14
N THR A 33 1.91 15.28 -11.28
CA THR A 33 1.93 14.22 -12.29
C THR A 33 2.65 12.96 -11.81
N ALA A 34 3.80 13.10 -11.13
CA ALA A 34 4.53 11.97 -10.57
C ALA A 34 3.71 11.22 -9.51
N VAL A 35 3.10 11.94 -8.56
CA VAL A 35 2.23 11.34 -7.54
C VAL A 35 1.03 10.66 -8.19
N ALA A 36 0.40 11.28 -9.19
CA ALA A 36 -0.74 10.68 -9.90
C ALA A 36 -0.35 9.38 -10.63
N VAL A 37 0.77 9.36 -11.36
CA VAL A 37 1.25 8.17 -12.08
C VAL A 37 1.59 7.04 -11.10
N VAL A 38 2.33 7.36 -10.03
CA VAL A 38 2.72 6.35 -9.04
C VAL A 38 1.50 5.84 -8.28
N ALA A 39 0.56 6.71 -7.90
CA ALA A 39 -0.69 6.30 -7.28
C ALA A 39 -1.49 5.36 -8.20
N LEU A 40 -1.59 5.67 -9.49
CA LEU A 40 -2.27 4.81 -10.47
C LEU A 40 -1.59 3.45 -10.60
N LEU A 41 -0.26 3.40 -10.70
CA LEU A 41 0.51 2.16 -10.76
C LEU A 41 0.39 1.31 -9.48
N LEU A 42 0.33 1.95 -8.31
CA LEU A 42 0.12 1.26 -7.03
C LEU A 42 -1.34 0.98 -6.70
N THR A 43 -2.32 1.47 -7.46
CA THR A 43 -3.75 1.15 -7.27
C THR A 43 -4.03 -0.35 -7.16
N PRO A 44 -3.58 -1.21 -8.10
CA PRO A 44 -3.81 -2.66 -7.99
C PRO A 44 -3.13 -3.25 -6.75
N LEU A 45 -1.98 -2.70 -6.35
CA LEU A 45 -1.25 -3.11 -5.15
C LEU A 45 -2.03 -2.76 -3.89
N SER A 46 -2.48 -1.51 -3.76
CA SER A 46 -3.27 -1.02 -2.63
C SER A 46 -4.55 -1.82 -2.43
N LEU A 47 -5.24 -2.21 -3.50
CA LEU A 47 -6.47 -3.00 -3.40
C LEU A 47 -6.19 -4.46 -2.99
N ARG A 48 -5.11 -5.08 -3.49
CA ARG A 48 -4.74 -6.47 -3.13
C ARG A 48 -4.19 -6.58 -1.71
N TYR A 49 -3.30 -5.67 -1.33
CA TYR A 49 -2.71 -5.65 0.02
C TYR A 49 -3.72 -5.22 1.08
N SER A 50 -4.63 -4.29 0.78
CA SER A 50 -5.66 -3.90 1.77
C SER A 50 -6.56 -5.07 2.17
N ARG A 51 -6.90 -5.99 1.26
CA ARG A 51 -7.70 -7.19 1.61
C ARG A 51 -6.90 -8.18 2.44
N THR A 52 -5.64 -8.42 2.08
CA THR A 52 -4.77 -9.36 2.80
C THR A 52 -4.41 -8.85 4.20
N LEU A 53 -4.07 -7.57 4.33
CA LEU A 53 -3.81 -6.92 5.62
C LEU A 53 -5.05 -6.90 6.51
N MET A 54 -6.25 -6.66 5.94
CA MET A 54 -7.47 -6.73 6.74
C MET A 54 -7.70 -8.13 7.32
N LEU A 55 -7.49 -9.19 6.53
CA LEU A 55 -7.59 -10.56 7.02
C LEU A 55 -6.47 -10.92 8.00
N TYR A 56 -5.26 -10.39 7.82
CA TYR A 56 -4.16 -10.67 8.73
C TYR A 56 -4.29 -9.93 10.07
N LEU A 57 -4.71 -8.66 10.02
CA LEU A 57 -4.83 -7.81 11.21
C LEU A 57 -6.15 -8.01 11.96
N PHE A 58 -7.25 -8.26 11.23
CA PHE A 58 -8.60 -8.40 11.79
C PHE A 58 -9.25 -9.76 11.55
N GLY A 59 -8.64 -10.65 10.76
CA GLY A 59 -9.29 -11.94 10.45
C GLY A 59 -9.39 -12.88 11.63
N GLY A 60 -8.56 -12.72 12.67
CA GLY A 60 -8.63 -13.53 13.90
C GLY A 60 -8.42 -15.03 13.71
N VAL A 61 -8.14 -15.49 12.48
CA VAL A 61 -7.96 -16.89 12.15
C VAL A 61 -6.54 -17.30 12.55
N HIS A 62 -6.46 -17.99 13.69
CA HIS A 62 -5.24 -18.65 14.12
C HIS A 62 -5.20 -20.05 13.54
N TYR A 63 -4.04 -20.45 13.05
CA TYR A 63 -3.83 -21.81 12.56
C TYR A 63 -4.01 -22.80 13.72
N ASP A 64 -5.02 -23.67 13.64
CA ASP A 64 -5.24 -24.74 14.61
C ASP A 64 -4.62 -26.04 14.08
N ALA A 65 -3.50 -26.43 14.69
CA ALA A 65 -2.75 -27.63 14.34
C ALA A 65 -3.54 -28.93 14.50
N ARG A 66 -4.64 -28.94 15.28
CA ARG A 66 -5.50 -30.11 15.45
C ARG A 66 -6.13 -30.58 14.14
N TYR A 67 -6.42 -29.65 13.22
CA TYR A 67 -6.96 -29.97 11.90
C TYR A 67 -5.91 -30.48 10.91
N ALA A 68 -4.61 -30.30 11.20
CA ALA A 68 -3.53 -30.81 10.36
C ALA A 68 -3.18 -32.27 10.65
N THR A 69 -3.48 -32.76 11.85
CA THR A 69 -3.09 -34.12 12.30
C THR A 69 -4.21 -35.17 12.12
N GLY A 70 -5.46 -34.75 11.87
CA GLY A 70 -6.63 -35.65 11.84
C GLY A 70 -6.88 -36.42 10.52
N ARG A 71 -5.90 -36.52 9.61
CA ARG A 71 -6.08 -37.20 8.31
C ARG A 71 -5.08 -38.33 8.08
N ARG A 72 -4.85 -39.16 9.09
CA ARG A 72 -4.27 -40.50 8.97
C ARG A 72 -5.15 -41.51 9.65
#